data_AF-A9PFY8-F1
#
_entry.id   AF-A9PFY8-F1
#
_cell.length_a   1.000
_cell.length_b   1.000
_cell.length_c   1.000
_cell.angle_alpha   90.00
_cell.angle_beta   90.00
_cell.angle_gamma   90.00
#
_symmetry.space_group_name_H-M   'P 1'
#
loop_
_entity.id
_entity.type
_entity.pdbx_description
1 polymer ?
#
loop_
_entity_poly.entity_id
_entity_poly.type
_entity_poly.pdbx_seq_one_letter_code
_entity_poly.pdbx_strand_id
1 'polypeptide(L)'
;MDTGDWRTQLQPDSRQRIVNKIMETLKRHLPFSGQEGLQELKKIAVRFEEKIYTAATSQSDYLRKISLKMLTIETRSQNIIPTGNGNKPLYPGGKCAKSKL
;
A
#
# COMPACT_ATOMS: atom_id res chain seq x y z
N MET A 1 29.27 6.22 -21.65
CA MET A 1 29.08 4.80 -21.31
C MET A 1 27.64 4.48 -21.59
N ASP A 2 27.39 3.76 -22.67
CA ASP A 2 26.09 3.16 -22.96
C ASP A 2 25.68 2.33 -21.76
N THR A 3 24.76 2.87 -20.96
CA THR A 3 24.06 2.14 -19.92
C THR A 3 23.23 1.09 -20.64
N GLY A 4 23.86 -0.05 -20.96
CA GLY A 4 23.23 -1.15 -21.67
C GLY A 4 21.88 -1.43 -21.04
N ASP A 5 20.83 -1.48 -21.88
CA ASP A 5 19.42 -1.45 -21.46
C ASP A 5 19.24 -2.31 -20.21
N TRP A 6 18.97 -1.68 -19.07
CA TRP A 6 18.95 -2.32 -17.75
C TRP A 6 17.97 -3.50 -17.70
N ARG A 7 17.04 -3.53 -18.65
CA ARG A 7 16.09 -4.60 -18.92
C ARG A 7 16.75 -5.90 -19.35
N THR A 8 17.84 -5.82 -20.11
CA THR A 8 18.63 -6.99 -20.56
C THR A 8 19.42 -7.63 -19.41
N GLN A 9 19.71 -6.85 -18.36
CA GLN A 9 20.41 -7.32 -17.15
C GLN A 9 19.44 -7.93 -16.13
N LEU A 10 18.14 -7.71 -16.29
CA LEU A 10 17.13 -8.18 -15.36
C LEU A 10 16.67 -9.59 -15.76
N GLN A 11 16.98 -10.58 -14.93
CA GLN A 11 16.46 -11.94 -15.15
C GLN A 11 14.92 -11.96 -15.16
N PRO A 12 14.27 -12.71 -16.07
CA PRO A 12 12.81 -12.85 -16.12
C PRO A 12 12.21 -13.28 -14.77
N ASP A 13 12.88 -14.20 -14.08
CA ASP A 13 12.50 -14.66 -12.73
C ASP A 13 12.48 -13.54 -11.69
N SER A 14 13.32 -12.52 -11.85
CA SER A 14 13.33 -11.37 -10.94
C SER A 14 12.07 -10.53 -11.10
N ARG A 15 11.58 -10.32 -12.32
CA ARG A 15 10.29 -9.63 -12.55
C ARG A 15 9.13 -10.42 -11.97
N GLN A 16 9.11 -11.73 -12.19
CA GLN A 16 8.04 -12.58 -11.64
C GLN A 16 8.03 -12.55 -10.10
N ARG A 17 9.21 -12.60 -9.46
CA ARG A 17 9.31 -12.47 -7.99
C ARG A 17 8.78 -11.13 -7.48
N ILE A 18 9.00 -10.04 -8.22
CA ILE A 18 8.46 -8.72 -7.89
C ILE A 18 6.94 -8.70 -8.01
N VAL A 19 6.38 -9.21 -9.12
CA VAL A 19 4.92 -9.32 -9.30
C VAL A 19 4.30 -10.15 -8.17
N ASN A 20 4.93 -11.27 -7.79
CA ASN A 20 4.45 -12.10 -6.69
C ASN A 20 4.45 -11.34 -5.36
N LYS A 21 5.51 -10.58 -5.05
CA LYS A 21 5.53 -9.70 -3.87
C LYS A 21 4.41 -8.66 -3.88
N ILE A 22 4.17 -8.02 -5.03
CA ILE A 22 3.07 -7.07 -5.20
C ILE A 22 1.72 -7.73 -4.94
N MET A 23 1.50 -8.90 -5.52
CA MET A 23 0.28 -9.67 -5.34
C MET A 23 0.06 -10.06 -3.88
N GLU A 24 1.10 -10.51 -3.17
CA GLU A 24 1.01 -10.85 -1.74
C GLU A 24 0.66 -9.63 -0.87
N THR A 25 1.24 -8.46 -1.15
CA THR A 25 0.85 -7.22 -0.47
C THR A 25 -0.61 -6.87 -0.76
N LEU A 26 -1.06 -6.95 -2.02
CA LEU A 26 -2.45 -6.68 -2.36
C LEU A 26 -3.42 -7.60 -1.61
N LYS A 27 -3.14 -8.91 -1.53
CA LYS A 27 -3.96 -9.87 -0.76
C LYS A 27 -4.06 -9.54 0.73
N ARG A 28 -2.99 -9.01 1.32
CA ARG A 28 -2.97 -8.63 2.74
C ARG A 28 -3.79 -7.38 3.05
N HIS A 29 -3.92 -6.48 2.08
CA HIS A 29 -4.50 -5.16 2.29
C HIS A 29 -5.85 -4.92 1.64
N LEU A 30 -6.25 -5.77 0.68
CA LEU A 30 -7.50 -5.64 -0.05
C LEU A 30 -8.39 -6.87 0.21
N PRO A 31 -9.65 -6.67 0.64
CA PRO A 31 -10.63 -7.74 0.61
C PRO A 31 -10.88 -8.14 -0.84
N PHE A 32 -10.92 -9.44 -1.12
CA PHE A 32 -11.23 -9.98 -2.43
C PHE A 32 -12.14 -11.21 -2.27
N SER A 33 -13.02 -11.42 -3.25
CA SER A 33 -14.01 -12.51 -3.21
C SER A 33 -13.63 -13.62 -4.19
N GLY A 34 -13.43 -14.82 -3.65
CA GLY A 34 -13.25 -16.04 -4.45
C GLY A 34 -12.11 -15.98 -5.47
N GLN A 35 -12.26 -16.79 -6.52
CA GLN A 35 -11.23 -16.96 -7.55
C GLN A 35 -11.17 -15.76 -8.52
N GLU A 36 -12.29 -15.09 -8.76
CA GLU A 36 -12.36 -13.89 -9.60
C GLU A 36 -11.59 -12.72 -8.98
N GLY A 37 -11.78 -12.46 -7.68
CA GLY A 37 -11.03 -11.44 -6.96
C GLY A 37 -9.52 -11.71 -7.01
N LEU A 38 -9.10 -12.97 -6.88
CA LEU A 38 -7.70 -13.36 -6.98
C LEU A 38 -7.12 -13.08 -8.38
N GLN A 39 -7.89 -13.32 -9.45
CA GLN A 39 -7.47 -13.00 -10.81
C GLN A 39 -7.34 -11.49 -11.03
N GLU A 40 -8.25 -10.70 -10.47
CA GLU A 40 -8.17 -9.23 -10.53
C GLU A 40 -6.92 -8.71 -9.79
N LEU A 41 -6.61 -9.23 -8.60
CA LEU A 41 -5.39 -8.88 -7.88
C LEU A 41 -4.13 -9.21 -8.70
N LYS A 42 -4.12 -10.36 -9.39
CA LYS A 42 -3.02 -10.73 -10.29
C LYS A 42 -2.87 -9.75 -11.45
N LYS A 43 -3.98 -9.38 -12.12
CA LYS A 43 -3.98 -8.38 -13.20
C LYS A 43 -3.47 -7.03 -12.71
N ILE A 44 -3.88 -6.61 -11.51
CA ILE A 44 -3.42 -5.36 -10.89
C ILE A 44 -1.91 -5.43 -10.63
N ALA A 45 -1.40 -6.53 -10.06
CA ALA A 45 0.02 -6.69 -9.76
C ALA A 45 0.89 -6.62 -11.03
N VAL A 46 0.48 -7.30 -12.10
CA VAL A 46 1.18 -7.28 -13.40
C VAL A 46 1.16 -5.88 -14.01
N ARG A 47 -0.03 -5.26 -14.12
CA ARG A 47 -0.16 -3.90 -14.70
C ARG A 47 0.62 -2.86 -13.90
N PHE A 48 0.63 -2.99 -12.58
CA PHE A 48 1.38 -2.10 -11.71
C PHE A 48 2.88 -2.21 -11.99
N GLU A 49 3.43 -3.42 -11.98
CA GLU A 49 4.86 -3.64 -12.23
C GLU A 49 5.25 -3.17 -13.64
N GLU A 50 4.44 -3.48 -14.65
CA GLU A 50 4.69 -3.11 -16.05
C GLU A 50 4.76 -1.59 -16.25
N LYS A 51 3.88 -0.83 -15.58
CA LYS A 51 3.91 0.64 -15.60
C LYS A 51 5.20 1.21 -15.01
N ILE A 52 5.81 0.53 -14.03
CA ILE A 52 7.09 0.98 -13.46
C ILE A 52 8.26 0.52 -14.34
N TYR A 53 8.19 -0.69 -14.87
CA TYR A 53 9.19 -1.24 -15.77
C TYR A 53 9.37 -0.39 -17.03
N THR A 54 8.26 0.13 -17.57
CA THR A 54 8.29 1.05 -18.73
C THR A 54 8.80 2.43 -18.36
N ALA A 55 8.41 2.97 -17.20
CA ALA A 55 8.78 4.32 -16.77
C ALA A 55 10.22 4.44 -16.21
N ALA A 56 10.83 3.34 -15.77
CA ALA A 56 12.13 3.37 -15.13
C ALA A 56 13.30 3.51 -16.12
N THR A 57 14.29 4.31 -15.74
CA THR A 57 15.49 4.58 -16.54
C THR A 57 16.69 3.73 -16.13
N SER A 58 16.62 3.07 -14.97
CA SER A 58 17.63 2.14 -14.47
C SER A 58 17.01 1.06 -13.58
N GLN A 59 17.76 -0.02 -13.32
CA GLN A 59 17.32 -1.08 -12.41
C GLN A 59 17.09 -0.54 -10.98
N SER A 60 17.94 0.36 -10.50
CA SER A 60 17.80 0.96 -9.17
C SER A 60 16.57 1.87 -9.09
N ASP A 61 16.29 2.64 -10.14
CA ASP A 61 15.10 3.48 -10.25
C ASP A 61 13.82 2.63 -10.28
N TYR A 62 13.82 1.53 -11.04
CA TYR A 62 12.74 0.55 -11.08
C TYR A 62 12.43 -0.03 -9.68
N LEU A 63 13.45 -0.56 -8.99
CA LEU A 63 13.29 -1.12 -7.64
C LEU A 63 12.84 -0.06 -6.63
N ARG A 64 13.41 1.15 -6.68
CA ARG A 64 13.04 2.25 -5.78
C ARG A 64 11.59 2.68 -5.98
N LYS A 65 11.12 2.81 -7.22
CA LYS A 65 9.73 3.17 -7.53
C LYS A 65 8.74 2.09 -7.08
N ILE A 66 9.08 0.81 -7.23
CA ILE A 66 8.26 -0.29 -6.70
C ILE A 66 8.14 -0.15 -5.19
N SER A 67 9.24 -0.11 -4.45
CA SER A 67 9.22 -0.02 -2.98
C SER A 67 8.39 1.17 -2.50
N LEU A 68 8.58 2.36 -3.09
CA LEU A 68 7.84 3.56 -2.70
C LEU A 68 6.33 3.44 -2.95
N LYS A 69 5.92 2.90 -4.10
CA LYS A 69 4.49 2.72 -4.42
C LYS A 69 3.86 1.59 -3.61
N MET A 70 4.62 0.55 -3.27
CA MET A 70 4.15 -0.51 -2.39
C MET A 70 3.88 -0.01 -0.97
N LEU A 71 4.72 0.88 -0.42
CA LEU A 71 4.46 1.55 0.87
C LEU A 71 3.13 2.33 0.85
N THR A 72 2.79 2.97 -0.28
CA THR A 72 1.53 3.71 -0.40
C THR A 72 0.29 2.81 -0.32
N ILE A 73 0.39 1.57 -0.80
CA ILE A 73 -0.69 0.56 -0.72
C ILE A 73 -0.87 0.11 0.74
N GLU A 74 0.24 -0.03 1.47
CA GLU A 74 0.25 -0.35 2.90
C GLU A 74 -0.36 0.78 3.76
N THR A 75 -0.12 2.05 3.42
CA THR A 75 -0.67 3.20 4.17
C THR A 75 -2.17 3.46 3.90
N ARG A 76 -2.66 3.16 2.68
CA ARG A 76 -4.10 3.39 2.35
C ARG A 76 -5.05 2.40 3.03
N SER A 77 -4.60 1.18 3.29
CA SER A 77 -5.38 0.20 4.05
C SER A 77 -5.49 0.56 5.55
N GLN A 78 -4.59 1.41 6.06
CA GLN A 78 -4.71 1.99 7.41
C GLN A 78 -5.64 3.22 7.48
N ASN A 79 -6.14 3.72 6.35
CA ASN A 79 -7.04 4.89 6.30
C ASN A 79 -8.54 4.53 6.22
N ILE A 80 -8.90 3.27 6.46
CA ILE A 80 -10.27 2.95 6.92
C ILE A 80 -10.25 3.00 8.45
N ILE A 81 -10.04 4.18 8.99
CA ILE A 81 -10.60 4.52 10.29
C ILE A 81 -12.01 5.01 9.98
N PRO A 82 -13.08 4.24 10.25
CA PRO A 82 -14.36 4.88 10.42
C PRO A 82 -14.22 5.68 11.71
N THR A 83 -13.95 6.99 11.61
CA THR A 83 -14.20 7.90 12.74
C THR A 83 -15.72 8.07 12.86
N GLY A 84 -16.41 6.97 13.11
CA GLY A 84 -17.73 6.94 13.71
C GLY A 84 -17.50 6.74 15.19
N ASN A 85 -17.46 7.84 15.94
CA ASN A 85 -17.97 7.90 17.31
C ASN A 85 -17.91 9.36 17.79
N GLY A 86 -19.06 10.03 17.67
CA GLY A 86 -19.35 11.19 18.50
C GLY A 86 -19.41 10.73 19.95
N ASN A 87 -18.32 10.94 20.69
CA ASN A 87 -18.33 10.84 22.14
C ASN A 87 -17.99 12.22 22.69
N LYS A 88 -19.06 12.95 23.07
CA LYS A 88 -18.99 13.99 24.10
C LYS A 88 -18.17 13.45 25.28
N PRO A 89 -17.24 14.22 25.84
CA PRO A 89 -16.72 13.88 27.17
C PRO A 89 -17.84 14.14 28.18
N LEU A 90 -18.45 13.06 28.67
CA LEU A 90 -19.41 13.09 29.77
C LEU A 90 -18.66 12.78 31.10
N TYR A 91 -18.23 13.85 31.80
CA TYR A 91 -18.07 13.99 33.28
C TYR A 91 -17.02 13.10 34.00
N PRO A 92 -16.42 13.48 35.17
CA PRO A 92 -17.13 13.92 36.39
C PRO A 92 -16.42 14.95 37.31
N GLY A 93 -17.16 15.48 38.30
CA GLY A 93 -16.61 15.70 39.64
C GLY A 93 -16.22 17.13 40.06
N GLY A 94 -17.20 17.82 40.67
CA GLY A 94 -17.08 18.46 41.99
C GLY A 94 -15.91 19.42 42.25
N LYS A 95 -16.23 20.71 42.32
CA LYS A 95 -15.51 21.68 43.15
C LYS A 95 -16.55 22.32 44.08
N CYS A 96 -16.38 22.08 45.38
CA CYS A 96 -17.18 22.64 46.46
C CYS A 96 -16.95 24.15 46.67
N ALA A 97 -17.91 24.74 47.40
CA ALA A 97 -17.92 26.05 48.09
C ALA A 97 -18.22 27.29 47.20
N LYS A 98 -19.14 28.19 47.54
CA LYS A 98 -19.50 28.79 48.86
C LYS A 98 -21.01 29.12 48.88
N SER A 99 -21.77 28.80 49.94
CA SER A 99 -22.15 29.70 51.07
C SER A 99 -22.50 31.12 50.60
N LYS A 100 -23.68 31.70 50.87
CA LYS A 100 -24.33 31.86 52.17
C LYS A 100 -25.76 32.40 51.99
N LEU A 101 -26.58 32.22 53.04
CA LEU A 101 -27.90 32.80 53.27
C LEU A 101 -28.01 34.27 52.86
#